data_AF-A0A929GEK7-F1
#
_entry.id   AF-A0A929GEK7-F1
#
_cell.length_a   1.000
_cell.length_b   1.000
_cell.length_c   1.000
_cell.angle_alpha   90.00
_cell.angle_beta   90.00
_cell.angle_gamma   90.00
#
_symmetry.space_group_name_H-M   'P 1'
#
loop_
_entity.id
_entity.type
_entity.pdbx_description
1 polymer ?
#
loop_
_entity_poly.entity_id
_entity_poly.type
_entity_poly.pdbx_seq_one_letter_code
_entity_poly.pdbx_strand_id
1 'polypeptide(L)'
;MAGYKETPRQKMIAMMYLVLTALLALNVSKEMLDAFIVVNKSVENTKANFASKIDDTYDRFEQQYKINPNKVGSYWEKAQKAKQLSEQLIRYIDSVKYAVIIRTDGLIKTVEQAKNTPLAQVRAKDMFTEPTRYFFGRSEDGTTGEAGKLKRKINNFRDQMLEIAGEPLDSDRIGLITKGPYYNADGKPLTWEQYNFYYTILAADVTILNKFISEVQNAEFDVVSHLYSSVTAEDFKFDEINAKVVPKTSYILKGQTYEAEVFVAAYDTKQNPEVFVLKGVDAITSRNISRAVPVVGKKGVVKLSFPGNTEGPQQYAGIIKVLNPAGEVLNFHFKGDYIVGPPSLTVAATKMNVFYIGVDNPVSISVPGVAAENLYPGITSGASLTRDPEGKDWIVRVSKGMKKAVVTADANFEGKRINMGSREFRVKRVPDPVAEIAGQKEGSINKNTLLAANAIIPSMKDFEFDLYFEVKSFTMATIIGGDWIPKSTRGNTFSEEMINIIRNAKRKQKFFFENIQAVGPEGITRTLNAINLTID
;
A
#
# COMPACT_ATOMS: atom_id res chain seq x y z
N MET A 1 -63.48 -63.18 -55.38
CA MET A 1 -63.24 -63.29 -56.82
C MET A 1 -62.23 -64.42 -57.05
N ALA A 2 -62.46 -65.19 -58.11
CA ALA A 2 -61.78 -66.42 -58.55
C ALA A 2 -60.36 -66.69 -58.02
N GLY A 3 -60.22 -67.79 -57.27
CA GLY A 3 -58.94 -68.45 -57.03
C GLY A 3 -58.48 -69.16 -58.30
N TYR A 4 -57.81 -68.44 -59.19
CA TYR A 4 -56.98 -69.05 -60.21
C TYR A 4 -55.84 -69.79 -59.50
N LYS A 5 -55.72 -71.11 -59.67
CA LYS A 5 -54.55 -71.86 -59.21
C LYS A 5 -53.34 -71.34 -59.98
N GLU A 6 -52.55 -70.47 -59.33
CA GLU A 6 -51.29 -69.99 -59.87
C GLU A 6 -50.43 -71.17 -60.32
N THR A 7 -49.96 -71.11 -61.56
CA THR A 7 -49.05 -72.13 -62.10
C THR A 7 -47.77 -72.17 -61.25
N PRO A 8 -47.07 -73.32 -61.16
CA PRO A 8 -45.80 -73.41 -60.41
C PRO A 8 -44.79 -72.32 -60.78
N ARG A 9 -44.80 -71.87 -62.04
CA ARG A 9 -44.00 -70.73 -62.53
C ARG A 9 -44.43 -69.40 -61.92
N GLN A 10 -45.73 -69.12 -61.80
CA GLN A 10 -46.24 -67.91 -61.14
C GLN A 10 -45.94 -67.91 -59.64
N LYS A 11 -46.04 -69.07 -58.97
CA LYS A 11 -45.61 -69.20 -57.56
C LYS A 11 -44.12 -68.95 -57.37
N MET A 12 -43.28 -69.45 -58.28
CA MET A 12 -41.84 -69.15 -58.27
C MET A 12 -41.57 -67.66 -58.51
N ILE A 13 -42.27 -67.03 -59.46
CA ILE A 13 -42.13 -65.58 -59.72
C ILE A 13 -42.62 -64.77 -58.53
N ALA A 14 -43.75 -65.12 -57.92
CA ALA A 14 -44.30 -64.45 -56.74
C ALA A 14 -43.39 -64.61 -55.51
N MET A 15 -42.82 -65.80 -55.28
CA MET A 15 -41.81 -66.00 -54.23
C MET A 15 -40.54 -65.22 -54.54
N MET A 16 -40.09 -65.17 -55.79
CA MET A 16 -38.91 -64.40 -56.16
C MET A 16 -39.15 -62.89 -56.00
N TYR A 17 -40.33 -62.37 -56.34
CA TYR A 17 -40.73 -61.00 -56.07
C TYR A 17 -40.83 -60.72 -54.57
N LEU A 18 -41.44 -61.60 -53.77
CA LEU A 18 -41.47 -61.46 -52.31
C LEU A 18 -40.06 -61.45 -51.71
N VAL A 19 -39.18 -62.33 -52.16
CA VAL A 19 -37.78 -62.37 -51.71
C VAL A 19 -37.04 -61.11 -52.15
N LEU A 20 -37.23 -60.63 -53.39
CA LEU A 20 -36.55 -59.45 -53.91
C LEU A 20 -37.08 -58.15 -53.29
N THR A 21 -38.39 -58.07 -53.03
CA THR A 21 -39.02 -56.98 -52.25
C THR A 21 -38.57 -57.02 -50.79
N ALA A 22 -38.45 -58.20 -50.18
CA ALA A 22 -37.89 -58.34 -48.84
C ALA A 22 -36.40 -57.95 -48.78
N LEU A 23 -35.60 -58.31 -49.79
CA LEU A 23 -34.20 -57.90 -49.91
C LEU A 23 -34.06 -56.38 -50.12
N LEU A 24 -34.94 -55.77 -50.92
CA LEU A 24 -34.98 -54.31 -51.09
C LEU A 24 -35.43 -53.61 -49.79
N ALA A 25 -36.37 -54.19 -49.05
CA ALA A 25 -36.82 -53.66 -47.76
C ALA A 25 -35.79 -53.82 -46.63
N LEU A 26 -34.90 -54.81 -46.74
CA LEU A 26 -33.77 -55.02 -45.81
C LEU A 26 -32.61 -54.05 -46.05
N ASN A 27 -32.53 -53.45 -47.24
CA ASN A 27 -31.51 -52.44 -47.54
C ASN A 27 -32.01 -51.05 -47.12
N VAL A 28 -31.12 -50.29 -46.48
CA VAL A 28 -31.43 -48.91 -46.08
C VAL A 28 -31.52 -48.02 -47.32
N SER A 29 -32.56 -47.18 -47.41
CA SER A 29 -32.72 -46.22 -48.51
C SER A 29 -31.52 -45.28 -48.59
N LYS A 30 -31.12 -44.90 -49.80
CA LYS A 30 -29.96 -44.04 -50.06
C LYS A 30 -30.07 -42.69 -49.35
N GLU A 31 -31.27 -42.10 -49.31
CA GLU A 31 -31.55 -40.82 -48.66
C GLU A 31 -31.31 -40.86 -47.15
N MET A 32 -31.66 -41.98 -46.49
CA MET A 32 -31.38 -42.19 -45.07
C MET A 32 -29.88 -42.33 -44.80
N LEU A 33 -29.13 -43.02 -45.67
CA LEU A 33 -27.67 -43.12 -45.56
C LEU A 33 -26.99 -41.74 -45.73
N ASP A 34 -27.44 -40.95 -46.70
CA ASP A 34 -26.94 -39.60 -46.92
C ASP A 34 -27.23 -38.70 -45.72
N ALA A 35 -28.39 -38.83 -45.07
CA ALA A 35 -28.70 -38.14 -43.82
C ALA A 35 -27.72 -38.49 -42.68
N PHE A 36 -27.37 -39.77 -42.51
CA PHE A 36 -26.38 -40.18 -41.51
C PHE A 36 -24.98 -39.61 -41.80
N ILE A 37 -24.58 -39.53 -43.07
CA ILE A 37 -23.30 -38.91 -43.46
C ILE A 37 -23.30 -37.41 -43.10
N VAL A 38 -24.40 -36.70 -43.34
CA VAL A 38 -24.54 -35.28 -42.97
C VAL A 38 -24.46 -35.09 -41.46
N VAL A 39 -25.15 -35.93 -40.68
CA VAL A 39 -25.08 -35.91 -39.20
C VAL A 39 -23.65 -36.19 -38.73
N ASN A 40 -22.99 -37.23 -39.27
CA ASN A 40 -21.61 -37.54 -38.93
C ASN A 40 -20.66 -36.37 -39.19
N LYS A 41 -20.79 -35.71 -40.35
CA LYS A 41 -19.99 -34.53 -40.68
C LYS A 41 -20.23 -33.38 -39.68
N SER A 42 -21.46 -33.19 -39.24
CA SER A 42 -21.79 -32.21 -38.20
C SER A 42 -21.16 -32.56 -36.86
N VAL A 43 -21.15 -33.84 -36.48
CA VAL A 43 -20.51 -34.33 -35.24
C VAL A 43 -18.99 -34.18 -35.34
N GLU A 44 -18.37 -34.47 -36.49
CA GLU A 44 -16.94 -34.26 -36.72
C GLU A 44 -16.54 -32.79 -36.63
N ASN A 45 -17.33 -31.89 -37.21
CA ASN A 45 -17.13 -30.44 -37.04
C ASN A 45 -17.24 -30.03 -35.55
N THR A 46 -18.21 -30.61 -34.83
CA THR A 46 -18.40 -30.35 -33.40
C THR A 46 -17.20 -30.82 -32.58
N LYS A 47 -16.68 -32.03 -32.86
CA LYS A 47 -15.45 -32.57 -32.29
C LYS A 47 -14.25 -31.65 -32.50
N ALA A 48 -14.07 -31.12 -33.71
CA ALA A 48 -12.98 -30.20 -34.03
C ALA A 48 -13.11 -28.87 -33.26
N ASN A 49 -14.33 -28.32 -33.20
CA ASN A 49 -14.60 -27.09 -32.44
C ASN A 49 -14.35 -27.27 -30.94
N PHE A 50 -14.76 -28.40 -30.35
CA PHE A 50 -14.49 -28.70 -28.94
C PHE A 50 -13.00 -28.90 -28.68
N ALA A 51 -12.27 -29.59 -29.56
CA ALA A 51 -10.81 -29.72 -29.42
C ALA A 51 -10.14 -28.35 -29.32
N SER A 52 -10.47 -27.43 -30.23
CA SER A 52 -9.94 -26.06 -30.21
C SER A 52 -10.29 -25.31 -28.92
N LYS A 53 -11.55 -25.41 -28.44
CA LYS A 53 -11.97 -24.75 -27.19
C LYS A 53 -11.27 -25.30 -25.96
N ILE A 54 -11.03 -26.61 -25.94
CA ILE A 54 -10.32 -27.29 -24.85
C ILE A 54 -8.88 -26.81 -24.83
N ASP A 55 -8.20 -26.81 -25.98
CA ASP A 55 -6.83 -26.31 -26.11
C ASP A 55 -6.73 -24.85 -25.65
N ASP A 56 -7.62 -23.96 -26.10
CA ASP A 56 -7.67 -22.56 -25.64
C ASP A 56 -7.85 -22.43 -24.12
N THR A 57 -8.60 -23.34 -23.50
CA THR A 57 -8.84 -23.35 -22.06
C THR A 57 -7.60 -23.83 -21.30
N TYR A 58 -6.92 -24.86 -21.81
CA TYR A 58 -5.64 -25.32 -21.26
C TYR A 58 -4.55 -24.25 -21.38
N ASP A 59 -4.48 -23.52 -22.50
CA ASP A 59 -3.52 -22.43 -22.69
C ASP A 59 -3.73 -21.31 -21.67
N ARG A 60 -4.98 -20.90 -21.42
CA ARG A 60 -5.32 -19.92 -20.38
C ARG A 60 -4.96 -20.42 -18.98
N PHE A 61 -5.21 -21.69 -18.73
CA PHE A 61 -4.90 -22.31 -17.44
C PHE A 61 -3.38 -22.40 -17.21
N GLU A 62 -2.61 -22.73 -18.25
CA GLU A 62 -1.15 -22.74 -18.21
C GLU A 62 -0.58 -21.34 -17.96
N GLN A 63 -1.14 -20.30 -18.59
CA GLN A 63 -0.77 -18.91 -18.33
C GLN A 63 -0.99 -18.52 -16.86
N GLN A 64 -2.13 -18.91 -16.28
CA GLN A 64 -2.39 -18.68 -14.85
C GLN A 64 -1.44 -19.47 -13.94
N TYR A 65 -1.11 -20.70 -14.31
CA TYR A 65 -0.12 -21.50 -13.60
C TYR A 65 1.27 -20.86 -13.61
N LYS A 66 1.69 -20.25 -14.74
CA LYS A 66 2.95 -19.49 -14.84
C LYS A 66 2.98 -18.26 -13.94
N ILE A 67 1.81 -17.61 -13.72
CA ILE A 67 1.70 -16.43 -12.86
C ILE A 67 1.68 -16.80 -11.38
N ASN A 68 0.93 -17.84 -11.00
CA ASN A 68 0.79 -18.24 -9.59
C ASN A 68 0.85 -19.77 -9.41
N PRO A 69 2.05 -20.39 -9.45
CA PRO A 69 2.20 -21.83 -9.35
C PRO A 69 1.66 -22.42 -8.04
N ASN A 70 1.79 -21.69 -6.93
CA ASN A 70 1.41 -22.19 -5.60
C ASN A 70 -0.11 -22.37 -5.45
N LYS A 71 -0.89 -21.40 -5.96
CA LYS A 71 -2.36 -21.47 -5.89
C LYS A 71 -2.94 -22.41 -6.95
N VAL A 72 -2.38 -22.35 -8.16
CA VAL A 72 -2.94 -23.00 -9.35
C VAL A 72 -2.48 -24.45 -9.51
N GLY A 73 -1.33 -24.83 -8.93
CA GLY A 73 -0.67 -26.11 -9.17
C GLY A 73 -1.54 -27.34 -8.94
N SER A 74 -2.24 -27.42 -7.80
CA SER A 74 -3.13 -28.57 -7.52
C SER A 74 -4.26 -28.71 -8.54
N TYR A 75 -4.84 -27.58 -8.97
CA TYR A 75 -5.91 -27.56 -9.97
C TYR A 75 -5.38 -27.90 -11.37
N TRP A 76 -4.15 -27.45 -11.69
CA TRP A 76 -3.48 -27.76 -12.95
C TRP A 76 -3.14 -29.25 -13.08
N GLU A 77 -2.63 -29.87 -12.02
CA GLU A 77 -2.37 -31.32 -11.99
C GLU A 77 -3.65 -32.13 -12.20
N LYS A 78 -4.74 -31.72 -11.56
CA LYS A 78 -6.08 -32.29 -11.76
C LYS A 78 -6.56 -32.13 -13.21
N ALA A 79 -6.39 -30.95 -13.80
CA ALA A 79 -6.74 -30.70 -15.20
C ALA A 79 -5.88 -31.53 -16.18
N GLN A 80 -4.60 -31.72 -15.90
CA GLN A 80 -3.72 -32.59 -16.70
C GLN A 80 -4.12 -34.06 -16.60
N LYS A 81 -4.51 -34.51 -15.41
CA LYS A 81 -5.08 -35.86 -15.23
C LYS A 81 -6.36 -36.03 -16.06
N ALA A 82 -7.26 -35.04 -16.06
CA ALA A 82 -8.46 -35.05 -16.90
C ALA A 82 -8.13 -35.14 -18.40
N LYS A 83 -7.12 -34.41 -18.88
CA LYS A 83 -6.63 -34.49 -20.28
C LYS A 83 -6.18 -35.89 -20.63
N GLN A 84 -5.31 -36.47 -19.80
CA GLN A 84 -4.77 -37.81 -20.02
C GLN A 84 -5.86 -38.88 -20.09
N LEU A 85 -6.84 -38.83 -19.19
CA LEU A 85 -7.97 -39.74 -19.17
C LEU A 85 -8.85 -39.60 -20.42
N SER A 86 -9.12 -38.36 -20.83
CA SER A 86 -9.93 -38.06 -22.02
C SER A 86 -9.24 -38.55 -23.29
N GLU A 87 -7.95 -38.27 -23.45
CA GLU A 87 -7.18 -38.79 -24.58
C GLU A 87 -7.10 -40.32 -24.60
N GLN A 88 -6.97 -40.98 -23.44
CA GLN A 88 -6.97 -42.44 -23.35
C GLN A 88 -8.30 -43.03 -23.84
N LEU A 89 -9.42 -42.45 -23.42
CA LEU A 89 -10.75 -42.90 -23.84
C LEU A 89 -11.01 -42.59 -25.32
N ILE A 90 -10.65 -41.41 -25.81
CA ILE A 90 -10.77 -41.03 -27.22
C ILE A 90 -9.94 -41.96 -28.11
N ARG A 91 -8.69 -42.24 -27.73
CA ARG A 91 -7.82 -43.20 -28.46
C ARG A 91 -8.47 -44.59 -28.52
N TYR A 92 -9.07 -45.05 -27.43
CA TYR A 92 -9.80 -46.31 -27.41
C TYR A 92 -11.03 -46.28 -28.33
N ILE A 93 -11.87 -45.24 -28.26
CA ILE A 93 -13.05 -45.13 -29.12
C ILE A 93 -12.65 -45.06 -30.61
N ASP A 94 -11.62 -44.30 -30.95
CA ASP A 94 -11.09 -44.24 -32.32
C ASP A 94 -10.57 -45.62 -32.77
N SER A 95 -9.90 -46.37 -31.90
CA SER A 95 -9.47 -47.75 -32.23
C SER A 95 -10.64 -48.69 -32.52
N VAL A 96 -11.74 -48.59 -31.75
CA VAL A 96 -12.97 -49.37 -31.93
C VAL A 96 -13.62 -48.99 -33.26
N LYS A 97 -13.68 -47.68 -33.57
CA LYS A 97 -14.20 -47.13 -34.82
C LYS A 97 -13.44 -47.66 -36.04
N TYR A 98 -12.11 -47.60 -36.04
CA TYR A 98 -11.32 -48.10 -37.17
C TYR A 98 -11.40 -49.62 -37.28
N ALA A 99 -11.45 -50.34 -36.16
CA ALA A 99 -11.57 -51.79 -36.18
C ALA A 99 -12.90 -52.27 -36.78
N VAL A 100 -14.03 -51.61 -36.48
CA VAL A 100 -15.33 -51.97 -37.07
C VAL A 100 -15.40 -51.65 -38.56
N ILE A 101 -14.79 -50.53 -39.00
CA ILE A 101 -14.69 -50.17 -40.43
C ILE A 101 -13.87 -51.22 -41.19
N ILE A 102 -12.69 -51.60 -40.67
CA ILE A 102 -11.80 -52.59 -41.30
C ILE A 102 -12.49 -53.96 -41.43
N ARG A 103 -13.20 -54.40 -40.39
CA ARG A 103 -13.91 -55.70 -40.43
C ARG A 103 -15.09 -55.72 -41.38
N THR A 104 -15.75 -54.57 -41.59
CA THR A 104 -16.99 -54.49 -42.35
C THR A 104 -16.77 -54.19 -43.83
N ASP A 105 -15.84 -53.30 -44.18
CA ASP A 105 -15.64 -52.85 -45.57
C ASP A 105 -14.82 -53.83 -46.43
N GLY A 106 -13.90 -54.59 -45.83
CA GLY A 106 -13.10 -55.64 -46.49
C GLY A 106 -12.03 -55.14 -47.49
N LEU A 107 -12.16 -53.92 -48.03
CA LEU A 107 -11.15 -53.26 -48.87
C LEU A 107 -10.18 -52.41 -48.05
N ILE A 108 -10.69 -51.74 -47.02
CA ILE A 108 -9.86 -51.03 -46.03
C ILE A 108 -9.20 -52.06 -45.11
N LYS A 109 -7.86 -52.16 -45.19
CA LYS A 109 -7.09 -53.17 -44.44
C LYS A 109 -6.22 -52.58 -43.34
N THR A 110 -5.93 -51.28 -43.38
CA THR A 110 -5.09 -50.59 -42.40
C THR A 110 -5.84 -49.48 -41.68
N VAL A 111 -5.39 -49.16 -40.47
CA VAL A 111 -5.93 -48.06 -39.65
C VAL A 111 -5.74 -46.72 -40.35
N GLU A 112 -4.63 -46.51 -41.07
CA GLU A 112 -4.38 -45.28 -41.82
C GLU A 112 -5.36 -45.10 -42.98
N GLN A 113 -5.69 -46.17 -43.70
CA GLN A 113 -6.72 -46.15 -44.73
C GLN A 113 -8.10 -45.84 -44.12
N ALA A 114 -8.43 -46.45 -42.98
CA ALA A 114 -9.69 -46.19 -42.28
C ALA A 114 -9.81 -44.74 -41.78
N LYS A 115 -8.70 -44.13 -41.36
CA LYS A 115 -8.66 -42.74 -40.90
C LYS A 115 -8.81 -41.72 -42.02
N ASN A 116 -8.23 -42.00 -43.19
CA ASN A 116 -8.19 -41.07 -44.32
C ASN A 116 -9.39 -41.23 -45.28
N THR A 117 -10.24 -42.24 -45.08
CA THR A 117 -11.42 -42.48 -45.91
C THR A 117 -12.64 -41.85 -45.25
N PRO A 118 -13.26 -40.81 -45.86
CA PRO A 118 -14.52 -40.25 -45.36
C PRO A 118 -15.63 -41.31 -45.34
N LEU A 119 -16.56 -41.21 -44.38
CA LEU A 119 -17.69 -42.16 -44.26
C LEU A 119 -18.51 -42.30 -45.56
N ALA A 120 -18.59 -41.23 -46.36
CA ALA A 120 -19.25 -41.25 -47.67
C ALA A 120 -18.63 -42.23 -48.69
N GLN A 121 -17.32 -42.48 -48.57
CA GLN A 121 -16.55 -43.34 -49.48
C GLN A 121 -16.49 -44.79 -49.01
N VAL A 122 -16.97 -45.10 -47.80
CA VAL A 122 -17.08 -46.47 -47.30
C VAL A 122 -18.18 -47.20 -48.06
N ARG A 123 -17.86 -48.37 -48.63
CA ARG A 123 -18.79 -49.12 -49.48
C ARG A 123 -19.83 -49.83 -48.62
N ALA A 124 -19.37 -50.50 -47.56
CA ALA A 124 -20.19 -51.30 -46.66
C ALA A 124 -20.92 -50.50 -45.56
N LYS A 125 -21.18 -49.21 -45.80
CA LYS A 125 -21.76 -48.28 -44.81
C LYS A 125 -23.19 -48.62 -44.37
N ASP A 126 -23.90 -49.38 -45.20
CA ASP A 126 -25.26 -49.87 -45.01
C ASP A 126 -25.32 -51.28 -44.38
N MET A 127 -24.17 -51.94 -44.21
CA MET A 127 -24.11 -53.27 -43.57
C MET A 127 -24.34 -53.17 -42.07
N PHE A 128 -25.22 -54.02 -41.53
CA PHE A 128 -25.52 -54.13 -40.10
C PHE A 128 -24.98 -55.43 -39.47
N THR A 129 -24.81 -56.50 -40.25
CA THR A 129 -24.44 -57.83 -39.76
C THR A 129 -23.03 -57.87 -39.16
N GLU A 130 -22.05 -57.33 -39.89
CA GLU A 130 -20.65 -57.33 -39.49
C GLU A 130 -20.37 -56.42 -38.29
N PRO A 131 -20.91 -55.19 -38.22
CA PRO A 131 -20.81 -54.36 -37.01
C PRO A 131 -21.47 -55.00 -35.80
N THR A 132 -22.67 -55.55 -35.93
CA THR A 132 -23.35 -56.24 -34.83
C THR A 132 -22.49 -57.41 -34.31
N ARG A 133 -21.91 -58.22 -35.22
CA ARG A 133 -21.01 -59.32 -34.84
C ARG A 133 -19.74 -58.82 -34.14
N TYR A 134 -19.21 -57.67 -34.54
CA TYR A 134 -18.04 -57.07 -33.89
C TYR A 134 -18.35 -56.61 -32.46
N PHE A 135 -19.44 -55.85 -32.27
CA PHE A 135 -19.81 -55.29 -30.98
C PHE A 135 -20.30 -56.32 -29.97
N PHE A 136 -21.07 -57.31 -30.42
CA PHE A 136 -21.68 -58.34 -29.57
C PHE A 136 -20.81 -59.59 -29.42
N GLY A 137 -20.00 -59.90 -30.44
CA GLY A 137 -19.15 -61.09 -30.43
C GLY A 137 -19.99 -62.37 -30.29
N ARG A 138 -19.78 -63.10 -29.19
CA ARG A 138 -20.55 -64.31 -28.82
C ARG A 138 -21.68 -64.02 -27.82
N SER A 139 -21.89 -62.77 -27.45
CA SER A 139 -22.86 -62.34 -26.43
C SER A 139 -24.21 -62.01 -27.08
N GLU A 140 -25.30 -62.53 -26.54
CA GLU A 140 -26.66 -62.14 -26.98
C GLU A 140 -27.05 -60.73 -26.46
N ASP A 141 -26.52 -60.33 -25.29
CA ASP A 141 -26.81 -59.05 -24.64
C ASP A 141 -25.76 -57.95 -24.90
N GLY A 142 -24.65 -58.29 -25.54
CA GLY A 142 -23.54 -57.38 -25.88
C GLY A 142 -22.59 -57.04 -24.72
N THR A 143 -22.89 -57.48 -23.50
CA THR A 143 -22.19 -57.12 -22.25
C THR A 143 -20.75 -57.67 -22.16
N THR A 144 -20.50 -58.84 -22.77
CA THR A 144 -19.16 -59.46 -22.84
C THR A 144 -18.42 -59.12 -24.14
N GLY A 145 -19.09 -58.47 -25.09
CA GLY A 145 -18.51 -57.99 -26.34
C GLY A 145 -17.73 -56.68 -26.21
N GLU A 146 -17.34 -56.08 -27.34
CA GLU A 146 -16.67 -54.78 -27.37
C GLU A 146 -17.60 -53.65 -26.91
N ALA A 147 -18.92 -53.75 -27.15
CA ALA A 147 -19.89 -52.76 -26.65
C ALA A 147 -19.89 -52.67 -25.11
N GLY A 148 -19.89 -53.82 -24.42
CA GLY A 148 -19.81 -53.84 -22.96
C GLY A 148 -18.45 -53.37 -22.40
N LYS A 149 -17.34 -53.64 -23.11
CA LYS A 149 -16.02 -53.06 -22.76
C LYS A 149 -16.01 -51.54 -22.88
N LEU A 150 -16.58 -51.02 -23.96
CA LEU A 150 -16.75 -49.58 -24.19
C LEU A 150 -17.56 -48.93 -23.07
N LYS A 151 -18.71 -49.51 -22.71
CA LYS A 151 -19.54 -49.03 -21.60
C LYS A 151 -18.78 -48.96 -20.27
N ARG A 152 -18.02 -50.00 -19.92
CA ARG A 152 -17.20 -50.02 -18.68
C ARG A 152 -16.13 -48.93 -18.68
N LYS A 153 -15.48 -48.69 -19.81
CA LYS A 153 -14.47 -47.62 -19.95
C LYS A 153 -15.10 -46.23 -19.86
N ILE A 154 -16.28 -46.03 -20.46
CA ILE A 154 -17.05 -44.78 -20.35
C ILE A 154 -17.44 -44.51 -18.89
N ASN A 155 -17.97 -45.52 -18.19
CA ASN A 155 -18.34 -45.37 -16.78
C ASN A 155 -17.13 -45.07 -15.90
N ASN A 156 -16.03 -45.80 -16.08
CA ASN A 156 -14.81 -45.55 -15.32
C ASN A 156 -14.24 -44.15 -15.56
N PHE A 157 -14.27 -43.67 -16.81
CA PHE A 157 -13.91 -42.29 -17.13
C PHE A 157 -14.81 -41.29 -16.42
N ARG A 158 -16.14 -41.47 -16.51
CA ARG A 158 -17.10 -40.59 -15.83
C ARG A 158 -16.85 -40.53 -14.32
N ASP A 159 -16.66 -41.67 -13.67
CA ASP A 159 -16.41 -41.74 -12.23
C ASP A 159 -15.12 -40.99 -11.83
N GLN A 160 -14.04 -41.15 -12.62
CA GLN A 160 -12.79 -40.43 -12.40
C GLN A 160 -12.91 -38.92 -12.65
N MET A 161 -13.70 -38.50 -13.64
CA MET A 161 -13.94 -37.08 -13.92
C MET A 161 -14.76 -36.40 -12.82
N LEU A 162 -15.75 -37.11 -12.24
CA LEU A 162 -16.52 -36.64 -11.09
C LEU A 162 -15.63 -36.51 -9.84
N GLU A 163 -14.73 -37.48 -9.61
CA GLU A 163 -13.74 -37.41 -8.53
C GLU A 163 -12.81 -36.19 -8.67
N ILE A 164 -12.34 -35.91 -9.90
CA ILE A 164 -11.49 -34.74 -10.19
C ILE A 164 -12.24 -33.43 -9.93
N ALA A 165 -13.51 -33.36 -10.31
CA ALA A 165 -14.37 -32.19 -10.11
C ALA A 165 -14.80 -31.99 -8.65
N GLY A 166 -14.69 -33.01 -7.79
CA GLY A 166 -15.20 -32.96 -6.41
C GLY A 166 -16.72 -33.04 -6.32
N GLU A 167 -17.36 -33.63 -7.33
CA GLU A 167 -18.82 -33.78 -7.43
C GLU A 167 -19.28 -35.17 -6.97
N PRO A 168 -20.54 -35.32 -6.48
CA PRO A 168 -21.11 -36.63 -6.18
C PRO A 168 -21.18 -37.53 -7.43
N LEU A 169 -21.04 -38.85 -7.26
CA LEU A 169 -21.10 -39.83 -8.35
C LEU A 169 -22.44 -39.84 -9.12
N ASP A 170 -23.51 -39.36 -8.47
CA ASP A 170 -24.85 -39.23 -9.03
C ASP A 170 -25.12 -37.84 -9.66
N SER A 171 -24.10 -36.99 -9.80
CA SER A 171 -24.24 -35.66 -10.42
C SER A 171 -24.50 -35.78 -11.93
N ASP A 172 -25.53 -35.09 -12.42
CA ASP A 172 -25.85 -34.96 -13.85
C ASP A 172 -25.04 -33.87 -14.56
N ARG A 173 -24.14 -33.19 -13.85
CA ARG A 173 -23.30 -32.11 -14.41
C ARG A 173 -22.34 -32.62 -15.49
N ILE A 174 -21.88 -33.86 -15.36
CA ILE A 174 -21.03 -34.52 -16.36
C ILE A 174 -21.91 -35.50 -17.14
N GLY A 175 -21.91 -35.36 -18.47
CA GLY A 175 -22.63 -36.23 -19.40
C GLY A 175 -22.13 -37.69 -19.41
N LEU A 176 -22.36 -38.43 -20.51
CA LEU A 176 -22.01 -39.86 -20.64
C LEU A 176 -22.76 -40.79 -19.66
N ILE A 177 -24.02 -40.46 -19.35
CA ILE A 177 -24.86 -41.29 -18.50
C ILE A 177 -25.26 -42.54 -19.29
N THR A 178 -24.77 -43.71 -18.85
CA THR A 178 -25.12 -45.00 -19.46
C THR A 178 -26.29 -45.70 -18.75
N LYS A 179 -26.74 -45.16 -17.60
CA LYS A 179 -27.87 -45.68 -16.82
C LYS A 179 -29.16 -45.02 -17.30
N GLY A 180 -30.10 -45.81 -17.81
CA GLY A 180 -31.41 -45.34 -18.23
C GLY A 180 -32.26 -46.49 -18.78
N PRO A 181 -33.60 -46.34 -18.80
CA PRO A 181 -34.44 -47.31 -19.47
C PRO A 181 -34.32 -47.11 -20.98
N TYR A 182 -33.69 -48.08 -21.67
CA TYR A 182 -33.66 -48.10 -23.13
C TYR A 182 -34.80 -48.98 -23.63
N TYR A 183 -35.53 -48.53 -24.64
CA TYR A 183 -36.63 -49.28 -25.23
C TYR A 183 -36.44 -49.42 -26.74
N ASN A 184 -36.88 -50.55 -27.31
CA ASN A 184 -37.01 -50.67 -28.77
C ASN A 184 -38.29 -49.95 -29.26
N ALA A 185 -38.51 -49.93 -30.58
CA ALA A 185 -39.71 -49.34 -31.20
C ALA A 185 -41.05 -49.94 -30.72
N ASP A 186 -41.05 -51.18 -30.20
CA ASP A 186 -42.19 -51.90 -29.64
C ASP A 186 -42.31 -51.75 -28.11
N GLY A 187 -41.48 -50.92 -27.47
CA GLY A 187 -41.52 -50.66 -26.03
C GLY A 187 -40.88 -51.73 -25.15
N LYS A 188 -40.10 -52.68 -25.72
CA LYS A 188 -39.38 -53.69 -24.93
C LYS A 188 -38.09 -53.12 -24.34
N PRO A 189 -37.74 -53.45 -23.07
CA PRO A 189 -36.50 -52.98 -22.46
C PRO A 189 -35.28 -53.58 -23.17
N LEU A 190 -34.32 -52.73 -23.50
CA LEU A 190 -33.03 -53.07 -24.11
C LEU A 190 -31.88 -52.75 -23.16
N THR A 191 -30.77 -53.45 -23.30
CA THR A 191 -29.50 -53.01 -22.69
C THR A 191 -28.95 -51.79 -23.43
N TRP A 192 -28.06 -51.01 -22.80
CA TRP A 192 -27.38 -49.89 -23.46
C TRP A 192 -26.62 -50.35 -24.71
N GLU A 193 -26.01 -51.52 -24.62
CA GLU A 193 -25.28 -52.18 -25.69
C GLU A 193 -26.23 -52.49 -26.87
N GLN A 194 -27.42 -53.03 -26.60
CA GLN A 194 -28.46 -53.30 -27.59
C GLN A 194 -29.01 -52.02 -28.22
N TYR A 195 -29.30 -51.01 -27.41
CA TYR A 195 -29.85 -49.75 -27.90
C TYR A 195 -28.93 -49.03 -28.88
N ASN A 196 -27.60 -49.08 -28.66
CA ASN A 196 -26.65 -48.32 -29.47
C ASN A 196 -26.07 -49.12 -30.65
N PHE A 197 -25.95 -50.45 -30.56
CA PHE A 197 -25.15 -51.24 -31.51
C PHE A 197 -25.83 -52.50 -32.07
N TYR A 198 -27.09 -52.79 -31.70
CA TYR A 198 -27.79 -53.99 -32.18
C TYR A 198 -28.55 -53.71 -33.47
N TYR A 199 -28.21 -54.44 -34.54
CA TYR A 199 -28.80 -54.24 -35.88
C TYR A 199 -28.70 -52.80 -36.41
N THR A 200 -27.70 -52.06 -35.93
CA THR A 200 -27.34 -50.74 -36.45
C THR A 200 -26.42 -50.90 -37.66
N ILE A 201 -26.59 -50.00 -38.63
CA ILE A 201 -25.70 -49.95 -39.81
C ILE A 201 -24.37 -49.32 -39.44
N LEU A 202 -23.29 -49.69 -40.16
CA LEU A 202 -21.94 -49.16 -39.94
C LEU A 202 -21.91 -47.62 -39.90
N ALA A 203 -22.67 -46.94 -40.77
CA ALA A 203 -22.75 -45.48 -40.78
C ALA A 203 -23.29 -44.90 -39.46
N ALA A 204 -24.28 -45.56 -38.87
CA ALA A 204 -24.84 -45.16 -37.58
C ALA A 204 -23.85 -45.45 -36.45
N ASP A 205 -23.18 -46.60 -36.46
CA ASP A 205 -22.17 -46.95 -35.44
C ASP A 205 -21.02 -45.96 -35.42
N VAL A 206 -20.49 -45.59 -36.58
CA VAL A 206 -19.42 -44.57 -36.71
C VAL A 206 -19.90 -43.22 -36.17
N THR A 207 -21.14 -42.83 -36.47
CA THR A 207 -21.75 -41.58 -36.00
C THR A 207 -21.90 -41.59 -34.47
N ILE A 208 -22.36 -42.71 -33.89
CA ILE A 208 -22.52 -42.90 -32.44
C ILE A 208 -21.16 -42.85 -31.74
N LEU A 209 -20.12 -43.50 -32.29
CA LEU A 209 -18.77 -43.45 -31.73
C LEU A 209 -18.19 -42.02 -31.78
N ASN A 210 -18.41 -41.30 -32.88
CA ASN A 210 -18.02 -39.88 -32.98
C ASN A 210 -18.80 -39.01 -31.99
N LYS A 211 -20.09 -39.28 -31.75
CA LYS A 211 -20.90 -38.63 -30.70
C LYS A 211 -20.28 -38.86 -29.32
N PHE A 212 -19.89 -40.09 -28.98
CA PHE A 212 -19.23 -40.36 -27.70
C PHE A 212 -17.89 -39.63 -27.56
N ILE A 213 -17.10 -39.50 -28.63
CA ILE A 213 -15.88 -38.69 -28.60
C ILE A 213 -16.21 -37.22 -28.27
N SER A 214 -17.24 -36.65 -28.91
CA SER A 214 -17.68 -35.28 -28.61
C SER A 214 -18.19 -35.12 -27.17
N GLU A 215 -18.90 -36.11 -26.63
CA GLU A 215 -19.33 -36.10 -25.22
C GLU A 215 -18.16 -36.20 -24.24
N VAL A 216 -17.12 -36.99 -24.55
CA VAL A 216 -15.88 -37.05 -23.76
C VAL A 216 -15.17 -35.70 -23.75
N GLN A 217 -15.05 -35.06 -24.91
CA GLN A 217 -14.49 -33.70 -25.01
C GLN A 217 -15.33 -32.68 -24.25
N ASN A 218 -16.67 -32.76 -24.31
CA ASN A 218 -17.52 -31.87 -23.54
C ASN A 218 -17.35 -32.07 -22.02
N ALA A 219 -17.28 -33.32 -21.56
CA ALA A 219 -17.02 -33.65 -20.16
C ALA A 219 -15.64 -33.12 -19.70
N GLU A 220 -14.61 -33.25 -20.54
CA GLU A 220 -13.29 -32.64 -20.30
C GLU A 220 -13.39 -31.13 -20.16
N PHE A 221 -14.03 -30.46 -21.11
CA PHE A 221 -14.22 -29.01 -21.11
C PHE A 221 -14.95 -28.52 -19.84
N ASP A 222 -16.03 -29.20 -19.45
CA ASP A 222 -16.83 -28.81 -18.29
C ASP A 222 -16.03 -28.93 -16.98
N VAL A 223 -15.30 -30.04 -16.79
CA VAL A 223 -14.45 -30.24 -15.61
C VAL A 223 -13.31 -29.22 -15.56
N VAL A 224 -12.60 -29.02 -16.67
CA VAL A 224 -11.48 -28.08 -16.74
C VAL A 224 -11.97 -26.65 -16.52
N SER A 225 -13.10 -26.27 -17.12
CA SER A 225 -13.72 -24.96 -16.92
C SER A 225 -14.15 -24.74 -15.48
N HIS A 226 -14.70 -25.78 -14.83
CA HIS A 226 -15.04 -25.73 -13.41
C HIS A 226 -13.79 -25.52 -12.55
N LEU A 227 -12.75 -26.35 -12.73
CA LEU A 227 -11.48 -26.20 -12.01
C LEU A 227 -10.87 -24.80 -12.21
N TYR A 228 -10.88 -24.28 -13.43
CA TYR A 228 -10.39 -22.94 -13.75
C TYR A 228 -11.20 -21.84 -13.04
N SER A 229 -12.54 -21.96 -13.02
CA SER A 229 -13.40 -21.01 -12.33
C SER A 229 -13.19 -21.01 -10.82
N SER A 230 -12.97 -22.20 -10.23
CA SER A 230 -12.73 -22.38 -8.79
C SER A 230 -11.41 -21.76 -8.34
N VAL A 231 -10.40 -21.66 -9.22
CA VAL A 231 -9.13 -20.96 -8.91
C VAL A 231 -9.36 -19.49 -8.57
N THR A 232 -10.29 -18.83 -9.26
CA THR A 232 -10.52 -17.37 -9.14
C THR A 232 -11.75 -17.00 -8.33
N ALA A 233 -12.53 -17.99 -7.86
CA ALA A 233 -13.76 -17.76 -7.12
C ALA A 233 -13.55 -17.01 -5.80
N GLU A 234 -12.41 -17.25 -5.14
CA GLU A 234 -12.04 -16.60 -3.87
C GLU A 234 -11.24 -15.31 -4.05
N ASP A 235 -10.85 -14.95 -5.28
CA ASP A 235 -10.04 -13.76 -5.53
C ASP A 235 -10.87 -12.48 -5.44
N PHE A 236 -10.35 -11.51 -4.67
CA PHE A 236 -10.88 -10.16 -4.68
C PHE A 236 -10.73 -9.54 -6.06
N LYS A 237 -11.83 -9.00 -6.58
CA LYS A 237 -11.82 -8.24 -7.83
C LYS A 237 -11.50 -6.78 -7.50
N PHE A 238 -10.45 -6.26 -8.13
CA PHE A 238 -10.03 -4.87 -8.00
C PHE A 238 -10.14 -4.18 -9.36
N ASP A 239 -10.52 -2.91 -9.38
CA ASP A 239 -10.62 -2.11 -10.60
C ASP A 239 -9.56 -1.01 -10.69
N GLU A 240 -9.07 -0.52 -9.55
CA GLU A 240 -8.05 0.51 -9.48
C GLU A 240 -6.77 0.00 -8.79
N ILE A 241 -5.62 0.24 -9.41
CA ILE A 241 -4.29 -0.16 -8.93
C ILE A 241 -3.44 1.10 -8.83
N ASN A 242 -3.02 1.45 -7.61
CA ASN A 242 -2.25 2.65 -7.33
C ASN A 242 -1.03 2.34 -6.45
N ALA A 243 0.10 2.99 -6.71
CA ALA A 243 1.24 2.95 -5.80
C ALA A 243 0.97 3.81 -4.57
N LYS A 244 1.30 3.29 -3.39
CA LYS A 244 1.24 4.00 -2.11
C LYS A 244 2.61 3.97 -1.44
N VAL A 245 2.92 5.06 -0.77
CA VAL A 245 4.17 5.23 -0.01
C VAL A 245 3.79 5.39 1.46
N VAL A 246 4.35 4.55 2.32
CA VAL A 246 4.20 4.65 3.77
C VAL A 246 5.55 5.02 4.37
N PRO A 247 5.75 6.30 4.75
CA PRO A 247 6.97 6.72 5.41
C PRO A 247 7.01 6.20 6.84
N LYS A 248 8.21 5.88 7.34
CA LYS A 248 8.41 5.59 8.78
C LYS A 248 8.23 6.85 9.63
N THR A 249 8.74 7.98 9.16
CA THR A 249 8.51 9.31 9.74
C THR A 249 8.34 10.35 8.63
N SER A 250 7.42 11.30 8.82
CA SER A 250 7.18 12.38 7.84
C SER A 250 8.09 13.60 8.03
N TYR A 251 8.90 13.63 9.09
CA TYR A 251 9.81 14.73 9.41
C TYR A 251 11.19 14.18 9.78
N ILE A 252 12.22 14.69 9.12
CA ILE A 252 13.62 14.34 9.38
C ILE A 252 14.48 15.61 9.47
N LEU A 253 15.53 15.54 10.26
CA LEU A 253 16.55 16.59 10.34
C LEU A 253 17.59 16.43 9.22
N LYS A 254 18.24 17.53 8.84
CA LYS A 254 19.32 17.51 7.85
C LYS A 254 20.43 16.55 8.30
N GLY A 255 20.75 15.55 7.47
CA GLY A 255 21.75 14.52 7.77
C GLY A 255 21.16 13.19 8.26
N GLN A 256 19.85 13.11 8.52
CA GLN A 256 19.16 11.85 8.75
C GLN A 256 18.71 11.20 7.43
N THR A 257 18.56 9.87 7.44
CA THR A 257 18.06 9.10 6.30
C THR A 257 16.53 9.07 6.33
N TYR A 258 15.90 9.33 5.18
CA TYR A 258 14.47 9.12 4.99
C TYR A 258 14.20 7.67 4.58
N GLU A 259 13.38 6.96 5.35
CA GLU A 259 12.97 5.58 5.09
C GLU A 259 11.47 5.52 4.81
N ALA A 260 11.08 4.88 3.70
CA ALA A 260 9.69 4.67 3.33
C ALA A 260 9.50 3.36 2.57
N GLU A 261 8.38 2.69 2.83
CA GLU A 261 7.97 1.50 2.10
C GLU A 261 7.05 1.90 0.94
N VAL A 262 7.31 1.36 -0.25
CA VAL A 262 6.48 1.56 -1.44
C VAL A 262 5.81 0.25 -1.79
N PHE A 263 4.49 0.26 -1.86
CA PHE A 263 3.71 -0.92 -2.25
C PHE A 263 2.61 -0.55 -3.23
N VAL A 264 2.11 -1.57 -3.92
CA VAL A 264 0.98 -1.45 -4.84
C VAL A 264 -0.30 -1.75 -4.05
N ALA A 265 -1.21 -0.78 -4.00
CA ALA A 265 -2.54 -0.93 -3.43
C ALA A 265 -3.55 -1.14 -4.55
N ALA A 266 -4.25 -2.28 -4.53
CA ALA A 266 -5.39 -2.55 -5.38
C ALA A 266 -6.66 -2.44 -4.55
N TYR A 267 -7.67 -1.71 -5.03
CA TYR A 267 -8.97 -1.57 -4.36
C TYR A 267 -10.10 -1.50 -5.40
N ASP A 268 -11.34 -1.70 -4.94
CA ASP A 268 -12.54 -1.64 -5.78
C ASP A 268 -13.29 -0.32 -5.55
N THR A 269 -13.44 0.50 -6.59
CA THR A 269 -14.18 1.78 -6.52
C THR A 269 -15.69 1.59 -6.39
N LYS A 270 -16.21 0.39 -6.68
CA LYS A 270 -17.64 0.07 -6.58
C LYS A 270 -18.05 -0.33 -5.16
N GLN A 271 -17.11 -0.76 -4.34
CA GLN A 271 -17.37 -1.08 -2.94
C GLN A 271 -17.09 0.11 -2.03
N ASN A 272 -17.98 0.34 -1.07
CA ASN A 272 -17.78 1.34 -0.03
C ASN A 272 -17.45 0.61 1.28
N PRO A 273 -16.17 0.56 1.69
CA PRO A 273 -15.79 -0.11 2.92
C PRO A 273 -16.33 0.64 4.14
N GLU A 274 -16.78 -0.12 5.13
CA GLU A 274 -17.11 0.40 6.45
C GLU A 274 -15.87 0.35 7.34
N VAL A 275 -15.50 1.51 7.89
CA VAL A 275 -14.32 1.63 8.76
C VAL A 275 -14.73 2.13 10.12
N PHE A 276 -14.21 1.49 11.16
CA PHE A 276 -14.39 1.93 12.55
C PHE A 276 -13.04 2.37 13.09
N VAL A 277 -12.96 3.60 13.60
CA VAL A 277 -11.69 4.17 14.11
C VAL A 277 -11.85 4.67 15.53
N LEU A 278 -10.84 4.41 16.35
CA LEU A 278 -10.75 4.87 17.73
C LEU A 278 -9.41 5.59 17.97
N LYS A 279 -9.48 6.75 18.64
CA LYS A 279 -8.31 7.55 19.02
C LYS A 279 -7.77 7.13 20.39
N GLY A 280 -6.47 7.29 20.60
CA GLY A 280 -5.79 7.06 21.87
C GLY A 280 -5.65 5.59 22.26
N VAL A 281 -5.72 4.68 21.27
CA VAL A 281 -5.56 3.24 21.48
C VAL A 281 -4.57 2.66 20.46
N ASP A 282 -3.78 1.69 20.90
CA ASP A 282 -2.86 0.93 20.03
C ASP A 282 -3.57 -0.14 19.18
N ALA A 283 -4.72 -0.63 19.65
CA ALA A 283 -5.49 -1.67 18.98
C ALA A 283 -7.00 -1.56 19.25
N ILE A 284 -7.80 -1.85 18.22
CA ILE A 284 -9.23 -2.12 18.40
C ILE A 284 -9.42 -3.59 18.80
N THR A 285 -10.21 -3.82 19.84
CA THR A 285 -10.63 -5.13 20.35
C THR A 285 -12.14 -5.14 20.53
N SER A 286 -12.73 -6.32 20.70
CA SER A 286 -14.18 -6.47 20.91
C SER A 286 -14.73 -5.66 22.10
N ARG A 287 -13.88 -5.23 23.04
CA ARG A 287 -14.27 -4.44 24.22
C ARG A 287 -14.34 -2.93 23.97
N ASN A 288 -13.62 -2.40 22.96
CA ASN A 288 -13.52 -0.96 22.71
C ASN A 288 -14.14 -0.54 21.36
N ILE A 289 -14.53 -1.50 20.52
CA ILE A 289 -15.19 -1.27 19.22
C ILE A 289 -16.50 -0.47 19.35
N SER A 290 -17.22 -0.59 20.47
CA SER A 290 -18.45 0.16 20.74
C SER A 290 -18.22 1.67 20.88
N ARG A 291 -16.98 2.08 21.16
CA ARG A 291 -16.57 3.49 21.26
C ARG A 291 -15.98 4.02 19.94
N ALA A 292 -15.81 3.17 18.94
CA ALA A 292 -15.21 3.55 17.67
C ALA A 292 -16.21 4.34 16.81
N VAL A 293 -15.71 5.36 16.11
CA VAL A 293 -16.52 6.19 15.23
C VAL A 293 -16.59 5.52 13.85
N PRO A 294 -17.79 5.26 13.30
CA PRO A 294 -17.93 4.77 11.94
C PRO A 294 -17.59 5.86 10.94
N VAL A 295 -16.72 5.54 9.98
CA VAL A 295 -16.33 6.38 8.86
C VAL A 295 -16.63 5.61 7.58
N VAL A 296 -17.57 6.11 6.79
CA VAL A 296 -17.95 5.48 5.52
C VAL A 296 -16.97 5.90 4.44
N GLY A 297 -16.36 4.92 3.79
CA GLY A 297 -15.53 5.13 2.61
C GLY A 297 -16.34 5.59 1.40
N LYS A 298 -15.70 6.29 0.48
CA LYS A 298 -16.26 6.57 -0.85
C LYS A 298 -15.27 6.08 -1.89
N LYS A 299 -15.76 5.31 -2.87
CA LYS A 299 -14.95 4.77 -3.97
C LYS A 299 -13.75 3.93 -3.48
N GLY A 300 -13.98 2.97 -2.59
CA GLY A 300 -12.92 2.10 -2.06
C GLY A 300 -11.93 2.77 -1.09
N VAL A 301 -12.01 4.08 -0.86
CA VAL A 301 -11.06 4.83 -0.02
C VAL A 301 -11.75 5.52 1.16
N VAL A 302 -11.12 5.47 2.33
CA VAL A 302 -11.56 6.15 3.54
C VAL A 302 -10.61 7.29 3.87
N LYS A 303 -11.15 8.50 4.01
CA LYS A 303 -10.38 9.68 4.41
C LYS A 303 -10.57 9.91 5.90
N LEU A 304 -9.50 9.76 6.67
CA LEU A 304 -9.48 10.06 8.10
C LEU A 304 -9.01 11.51 8.30
N SER A 305 -9.71 12.24 9.17
CA SER A 305 -9.35 13.60 9.55
C SER A 305 -9.55 13.76 11.06
N PHE A 306 -8.49 14.18 11.75
CA PHE A 306 -8.50 14.37 13.20
C PHE A 306 -8.09 15.81 13.54
N PRO A 307 -8.83 16.53 14.40
CA PRO A 307 -8.39 17.83 14.91
C PRO A 307 -7.13 17.66 15.78
N GLY A 308 -6.12 18.51 15.55
CA GLY A 308 -4.87 18.55 16.32
C GLY A 308 -4.95 19.50 17.52
N ASN A 309 -5.85 19.23 18.47
CA ASN A 309 -6.07 20.12 19.63
C ASN A 309 -5.16 19.81 20.82
N THR A 310 -4.61 18.60 20.89
CA THR A 310 -3.77 18.14 22.00
C THR A 310 -2.35 17.96 21.51
N GLU A 311 -1.41 18.68 22.12
CA GLU A 311 0.02 18.57 21.82
C GLU A 311 0.56 17.18 22.16
N GLY A 312 1.64 16.79 21.47
CA GLY A 312 2.33 15.52 21.70
C GLY A 312 1.95 14.39 20.73
N PRO A 313 2.44 13.17 21.00
CA PRO A 313 2.17 12.00 20.16
C PRO A 313 0.71 11.58 20.29
N GLN A 314 0.06 11.38 19.15
CA GLN A 314 -1.30 10.91 19.03
C GLN A 314 -1.29 9.58 18.29
N GLN A 315 -2.08 8.63 18.77
CA GLN A 315 -2.20 7.30 18.16
C GLN A 315 -3.66 7.02 17.85
N TYR A 316 -3.88 6.22 16.81
CA TYR A 316 -5.20 5.73 16.43
C TYR A 316 -5.10 4.30 15.93
N ALA A 317 -6.16 3.53 16.17
CA ALA A 317 -6.33 2.20 15.60
C ALA A 317 -7.72 2.09 14.99
N GLY A 318 -7.85 1.23 13.99
CA GLY A 318 -9.08 1.04 13.25
C GLY A 318 -9.24 -0.38 12.72
N ILE A 319 -10.45 -0.68 12.28
CA ILE A 319 -10.78 -1.88 11.52
C ILE A 319 -11.53 -1.50 10.25
N ILE A 320 -11.21 -2.19 9.16
CA ILE A 320 -11.90 -2.11 7.88
C ILE A 320 -12.66 -3.42 7.68
N LYS A 321 -13.96 -3.32 7.45
CA LYS A 321 -14.80 -4.46 7.10
C LYS A 321 -14.95 -4.54 5.59
N VAL A 322 -14.53 -5.67 5.00
CA VAL A 322 -14.61 -5.93 3.56
C VAL A 322 -15.36 -7.23 3.34
N LEU A 323 -16.30 -7.23 2.40
CA LEU A 323 -17.03 -8.43 2.00
C LEU A 323 -16.19 -9.21 0.99
N ASN A 324 -15.90 -10.49 1.26
CA ASN A 324 -15.27 -11.36 0.27
C ASN A 324 -16.28 -11.74 -0.84
N PRO A 325 -15.81 -12.25 -2.00
CA PRO A 325 -16.70 -12.72 -3.06
C PRO A 325 -17.65 -13.86 -2.63
N ALA A 326 -17.35 -14.57 -1.53
CA ALA A 326 -18.19 -15.62 -0.96
C ALA A 326 -19.29 -15.08 -0.01
N GLY A 327 -19.34 -13.78 0.25
CA GLY A 327 -20.34 -13.14 1.13
C GLY A 327 -19.97 -13.10 2.61
N GLU A 328 -18.75 -13.48 2.99
CA GLU A 328 -18.24 -13.38 4.36
C GLU A 328 -17.57 -12.03 4.60
N VAL A 329 -17.73 -11.48 5.80
CA VAL A 329 -17.12 -10.20 6.20
C VAL A 329 -15.75 -10.45 6.81
N LEU A 330 -14.70 -10.00 6.13
CA LEU A 330 -13.33 -9.99 6.64
C LEU A 330 -13.01 -8.66 7.32
N ASN A 331 -12.28 -8.74 8.45
CA ASN A 331 -11.89 -7.58 9.24
C ASN A 331 -10.37 -7.36 9.16
N PHE A 332 -9.94 -6.25 8.59
CA PHE A 332 -8.54 -5.85 8.51
C PHE A 332 -8.24 -4.76 9.53
N HIS A 333 -7.28 -5.02 10.42
CA HIS A 333 -6.89 -4.08 11.47
C HIS A 333 -5.77 -3.17 10.97
N PHE A 334 -5.83 -1.89 11.34
CA PHE A 334 -4.76 -0.93 11.07
C PHE A 334 -4.51 -0.04 12.29
N LYS A 335 -3.32 0.53 12.34
CA LYS A 335 -2.93 1.53 13.34
C LYS A 335 -2.06 2.59 12.68
N GLY A 336 -2.03 3.77 13.27
CA GLY A 336 -1.12 4.84 12.89
C GLY A 336 -0.94 5.84 14.02
N ASP A 337 0.10 6.64 13.87
CA ASP A 337 0.47 7.67 14.82
C ASP A 337 0.78 8.99 14.09
N TYR A 338 0.61 10.11 14.80
CA TYR A 338 0.95 11.44 14.33
C TYR A 338 1.33 12.32 15.52
N ILE A 339 2.16 13.35 15.30
CA ILE A 339 2.58 14.26 16.38
C ILE A 339 1.98 15.65 16.12
N VAL A 340 1.43 16.27 17.16
CA VAL A 340 0.95 17.65 17.13
C VAL A 340 1.95 18.53 17.88
N GLY A 341 2.62 19.42 17.15
CA GLY A 341 3.51 20.42 17.73
C GLY A 341 2.83 21.79 17.82
N PRO A 342 3.13 22.61 18.85
CA PRO A 342 2.66 23.98 18.90
C PRO A 342 3.27 24.82 17.77
N PRO A 343 2.55 25.82 17.24
CA PRO A 343 3.13 26.76 16.29
C PRO A 343 4.25 27.56 16.96
N SER A 344 5.44 27.56 16.39
CA SER A 344 6.60 28.30 16.90
C SER A 344 7.04 29.41 15.94
N LEU A 345 7.23 30.62 16.46
CA LEU A 345 7.82 31.75 15.73
C LEU A 345 9.04 32.26 16.48
N THR A 346 10.21 32.26 15.83
CA THR A 346 11.45 32.82 16.39
C THR A 346 11.73 34.17 15.71
N VAL A 347 11.49 35.27 16.41
CA VAL A 347 11.88 36.62 15.96
C VAL A 347 13.12 37.05 16.75
N ALA A 348 14.22 37.33 16.03
CA ALA A 348 15.46 37.78 16.66
C ALA A 348 16.01 39.02 15.94
N ALA A 349 16.28 40.08 16.69
CA ALA A 349 16.93 41.28 16.17
C ALA A 349 18.41 40.99 15.88
N THR A 350 18.81 41.04 14.60
CA THR A 350 20.16 40.64 14.16
C THR A 350 21.27 41.54 14.71
N LYS A 351 20.98 42.81 15.03
CA LYS A 351 21.93 43.77 15.59
C LYS A 351 22.02 43.74 17.12
N MET A 352 21.11 43.03 17.80
CA MET A 352 21.08 42.88 19.26
C MET A 352 21.79 41.62 19.77
N ASN A 353 22.50 40.88 18.90
CA ASN A 353 23.30 39.72 19.29
C ASN A 353 24.61 40.13 20.01
N VAL A 354 24.48 40.80 21.14
CA VAL A 354 25.60 41.33 21.94
C VAL A 354 25.48 40.84 23.37
N PHE A 355 26.60 40.41 23.95
CA PHE A 355 26.74 40.21 25.40
C PHE A 355 27.66 41.27 25.98
N TYR A 356 27.27 41.80 27.13
CA TYR A 356 28.01 42.79 27.90
C TYR A 356 28.86 42.13 28.98
N ILE A 357 30.11 42.58 29.10
CA ILE A 357 31.04 42.09 30.13
C ILE A 357 30.64 42.68 31.49
N GLY A 358 30.68 41.84 32.54
CA GLY A 358 30.47 42.29 33.92
C GLY A 358 29.00 42.42 34.34
N VAL A 359 28.05 42.01 33.49
CA VAL A 359 26.62 41.93 33.79
C VAL A 359 26.06 40.56 33.41
N ASP A 360 24.91 40.22 33.98
CA ASP A 360 24.18 39.00 33.71
C ASP A 360 23.34 39.20 32.44
N ASN A 361 23.67 38.46 31.36
CA ASN A 361 22.98 38.60 30.07
C ASN A 361 21.89 37.53 29.94
N PRO A 362 20.59 37.87 30.08
CA PRO A 362 19.52 36.90 29.92
C PRO A 362 19.35 36.51 28.46
N VAL A 363 19.19 35.21 28.19
CA VAL A 363 18.93 34.65 26.86
C VAL A 363 17.91 33.53 26.93
N SER A 364 16.96 33.57 25.99
CA SER A 364 16.02 32.49 25.78
C SER A 364 16.53 31.57 24.67
N ILE A 365 16.73 30.29 24.98
CA ILE A 365 17.19 29.27 24.03
C ILE A 365 16.07 28.26 23.86
N SER A 366 15.51 28.18 22.66
CA SER A 366 14.49 27.21 22.30
C SER A 366 14.77 26.61 20.93
N VAL A 367 14.42 25.34 20.76
CA VAL A 367 14.51 24.63 19.49
C VAL A 367 13.10 24.13 19.16
N PRO A 368 12.50 24.52 18.02
CA PRO A 368 11.19 24.04 17.61
C PRO A 368 11.11 22.51 17.62
N GLY A 369 10.08 21.97 18.27
CA GLY A 369 9.87 20.52 18.34
C GLY A 369 10.71 19.77 19.39
N VAL A 370 11.52 20.46 20.20
CA VAL A 370 12.30 19.86 21.29
C VAL A 370 11.85 20.43 22.63
N ALA A 371 11.47 19.56 23.56
CA ALA A 371 11.15 19.96 24.93
C ALA A 371 12.39 20.50 25.66
N ALA A 372 12.21 21.50 26.53
CA ALA A 372 13.33 22.15 27.23
C ALA A 372 14.19 21.20 28.08
N GLU A 373 13.62 20.08 28.55
CA GLU A 373 14.33 19.03 29.27
C GLU A 373 15.30 18.21 28.41
N ASN A 374 15.03 18.12 27.10
CA ASN A 374 15.85 17.40 26.13
C ASN A 374 16.83 18.34 25.41
N LEU A 375 16.90 19.60 25.83
CA LEU A 375 17.77 20.62 25.29
C LEU A 375 19.01 20.79 26.19
N TYR A 376 20.19 20.68 25.58
CA TYR A 376 21.48 20.84 26.21
C TYR A 376 22.19 22.03 25.55
N PRO A 377 22.01 23.24 26.09
CA PRO A 377 22.72 24.39 25.56
C PRO A 377 24.16 24.41 26.07
N GLY A 378 25.05 24.88 25.21
CA GLY A 378 26.46 25.05 25.49
C GLY A 378 26.92 26.46 25.10
N ILE A 379 28.06 26.86 25.64
CA ILE A 379 28.71 28.12 25.28
C ILE A 379 30.22 27.90 25.14
N THR A 380 30.86 28.73 24.32
CA THR A 380 32.33 28.70 24.14
C THR A 380 33.08 28.81 25.47
N SER A 381 34.17 28.06 25.59
CA SER A 381 35.07 28.09 26.74
C SER A 381 35.48 29.52 27.13
N GLY A 382 35.39 29.83 28.43
CA GLY A 382 35.65 31.17 28.96
C GLY A 382 34.39 32.00 29.24
N ALA A 383 33.21 31.54 28.83
CA ALA A 383 31.94 32.07 29.31
C ALA A 383 31.19 31.00 30.14
N SER A 384 30.33 31.43 31.06
CA SER A 384 29.43 30.54 31.80
C SER A 384 28.00 30.72 31.32
N LEU A 385 27.31 29.60 31.13
CA LEU A 385 25.89 29.53 30.84
C LEU A 385 25.22 28.80 32.00
N THR A 386 24.35 29.50 32.73
CA THR A 386 23.62 28.94 33.88
C THR A 386 22.13 29.15 33.70
N ARG A 387 21.33 28.29 34.31
CA ARG A 387 19.87 28.49 34.31
C ARG A 387 19.52 29.68 35.20
N ASP A 388 18.60 30.51 34.74
CA ASP A 388 18.09 31.62 35.54
C ASP A 388 17.37 31.06 36.79
N PRO A 389 17.73 31.47 38.02
CA PRO A 389 17.04 31.07 39.24
C PRO A 389 15.56 31.50 39.28
N GLU A 390 15.20 32.58 38.59
CA GLU A 390 13.87 33.21 38.66
C GLU A 390 12.99 32.87 37.44
N GLY A 391 13.50 32.12 36.46
CA GLY A 391 12.82 31.94 35.18
C GLY A 391 13.10 30.65 34.42
N LYS A 392 12.58 30.60 33.18
CA LYS A 392 12.82 29.49 32.22
C LYS A 392 14.02 29.74 31.30
N ASP A 393 14.58 30.94 31.36
CA ASP A 393 15.65 31.42 30.51
C ASP A 393 17.04 31.08 31.09
N TRP A 394 18.07 31.48 30.37
CA TRP A 394 19.46 31.22 30.70
C TRP A 394 20.20 32.53 30.92
N ILE A 395 21.17 32.53 31.82
CA ILE A 395 22.05 33.67 32.08
C ILE A 395 23.42 33.36 31.51
N VAL A 396 23.91 34.26 30.67
CA VAL A 396 25.26 34.23 30.12
C VAL A 396 26.14 35.24 30.85
N ARG A 397 27.27 34.78 31.40
CA ARG A 397 28.36 35.63 31.89
C ARG A 397 29.61 35.40 31.05
N VAL A 398 30.11 36.48 30.46
CA VAL A 398 31.29 36.46 29.59
C VAL A 398 32.52 37.00 30.32
N SER A 399 33.67 36.37 30.11
CA SER A 399 34.93 36.79 30.73
C SER A 399 35.56 38.00 30.06
N LYS A 400 36.40 38.73 30.80
CA LYS A 400 37.21 39.84 30.30
C LYS A 400 38.14 39.33 29.17
N GLY A 401 38.24 40.10 28.09
CA GLY A 401 39.11 39.79 26.95
C GLY A 401 38.48 38.97 25.82
N MET A 402 37.24 38.47 26.00
CA MET A 402 36.50 37.81 24.92
C MET A 402 35.99 38.83 23.91
N LYS A 403 36.13 38.53 22.62
CA LYS A 403 35.55 39.35 21.52
C LYS A 403 34.24 38.78 20.98
N LYS A 404 34.06 37.47 21.11
CA LYS A 404 32.93 36.70 20.58
C LYS A 404 32.61 35.55 21.53
N ALA A 405 31.34 35.19 21.61
CA ALA A 405 30.85 34.00 22.30
C ALA A 405 29.89 33.26 21.38
N VAL A 406 30.07 31.94 21.22
CA VAL A 406 29.18 31.11 20.43
C VAL A 406 28.32 30.29 21.39
N VAL A 407 27.00 30.44 21.26
CA VAL A 407 26.02 29.61 21.96
C VAL A 407 25.66 28.46 21.02
N THR A 408 25.76 27.22 21.51
CA THR A 408 25.39 26.00 20.80
C THR A 408 24.17 25.38 21.47
N ALA A 409 23.32 24.71 20.69
CA ALA A 409 22.23 23.92 21.24
C ALA A 409 22.36 22.50 20.72
N ASP A 410 22.48 21.52 21.62
CA ASP A 410 22.32 20.11 21.30
C ASP A 410 20.98 19.64 21.84
N ALA A 411 20.31 18.74 21.13
CA ALA A 411 19.10 18.12 21.64
C ALA A 411 19.20 16.60 21.57
N ASN A 412 18.62 15.95 22.58
CA ASN A 412 18.51 14.51 22.60
C ASN A 412 17.33 14.07 21.72
N PHE A 413 17.63 13.35 20.66
CA PHE A 413 16.64 12.73 19.79
C PHE A 413 16.91 11.22 19.78
N GLU A 414 15.98 10.43 20.30
CA GLU A 414 16.09 8.96 20.36
C GLU A 414 17.39 8.44 21.00
N GLY A 415 17.87 9.10 22.06
CA GLY A 415 19.07 8.71 22.81
C GLY A 415 20.40 9.19 22.19
N LYS A 416 20.36 9.87 21.03
CA LYS A 416 21.53 10.50 20.41
C LYS A 416 21.45 12.02 20.56
N ARG A 417 22.58 12.63 20.95
CA ARG A 417 22.73 14.09 20.94
C ARG A 417 22.99 14.57 19.51
N ILE A 418 22.07 15.36 18.98
CA ILE A 418 22.19 15.98 17.66
C ILE A 418 22.40 17.48 17.85
N ASN A 419 23.38 18.04 17.13
CA ASN A 419 23.61 19.47 17.13
C ASN A 419 22.49 20.20 16.36
N MET A 420 21.79 21.09 17.06
CA MET A 420 20.67 21.89 16.53
C MET A 420 21.14 23.24 15.98
N GLY A 421 22.46 23.44 15.90
CA GLY A 421 23.10 24.63 15.37
C GLY A 421 23.75 25.49 16.45
N SER A 422 24.26 26.64 16.00
CA SER A 422 24.98 27.58 16.83
C SER A 422 24.69 29.02 16.42
N ARG A 423 24.85 29.94 17.37
CA ARG A 423 24.69 31.38 17.16
C ARG A 423 25.85 32.14 17.76
N GLU A 424 26.47 32.98 16.94
CA GLU A 424 27.56 33.87 17.38
C GLU A 424 26.99 35.17 17.96
N PHE A 425 27.46 35.52 19.16
CA PHE A 425 27.21 36.78 19.85
C PHE A 425 28.51 37.57 19.94
N ARG A 426 28.41 38.88 19.74
CA ARG A 426 29.53 39.81 19.90
C ARG A 426 29.67 40.15 21.37
N VAL A 427 30.89 40.13 21.89
CA VAL A 427 31.14 40.53 23.27
C VAL A 427 31.56 41.99 23.27
N LYS A 428 30.82 42.84 23.98
CA LYS A 428 31.10 44.26 24.13
C LYS A 428 31.22 44.63 25.59
N ARG A 429 31.87 45.77 25.84
CA ARG A 429 31.88 46.40 27.15
C ARG A 429 30.59 47.17 27.34
N VAL A 430 30.16 47.32 28.59
CA VAL A 430 29.07 48.26 28.90
C VAL A 430 29.48 49.66 28.41
N PRO A 431 28.56 50.45 27.81
CA PRO A 431 28.84 51.83 27.41
C PRO A 431 29.39 52.68 28.57
N ASP A 432 30.06 53.77 28.24
CA ASP A 432 30.54 54.70 29.27
C ASP A 432 29.36 55.49 29.85
N PRO A 433 29.25 55.61 31.18
CA PRO A 433 28.21 56.41 31.82
C PRO A 433 28.49 57.90 31.62
N VAL A 434 27.44 58.70 31.72
CA VAL A 434 27.55 60.17 31.69
C VAL A 434 27.66 60.67 33.12
N ALA A 435 28.72 61.40 33.44
CA ALA A 435 28.89 62.06 34.73
C ALA A 435 27.95 63.28 34.80
N GLU A 436 27.15 63.35 35.87
CA GLU A 436 26.20 64.43 36.12
C GLU A 436 26.35 64.96 37.56
N ILE A 437 26.10 66.26 37.76
CA ILE A 437 25.93 66.88 39.09
C ILE A 437 24.51 67.45 39.13
N ALA A 438 23.72 67.07 40.14
CA ALA A 438 22.31 67.44 40.23
C ALA A 438 21.49 67.13 38.94
N GLY A 439 21.87 66.07 38.20
CA GLY A 439 21.23 65.69 36.94
C GLY A 439 21.64 66.54 35.73
N GLN A 440 22.66 67.39 35.85
CA GLN A 440 23.16 68.26 34.79
C GLN A 440 24.63 67.94 34.44
N LYS A 441 24.93 67.94 33.14
CA LYS A 441 26.30 67.82 32.59
C LYS A 441 26.88 69.16 32.11
N GLU A 442 26.01 70.10 31.77
CA GLU A 442 26.38 71.43 31.31
C GLU A 442 25.25 72.43 31.54
N GLY A 443 25.57 73.72 31.55
CA GLY A 443 24.58 74.80 31.61
C GLY A 443 24.65 75.62 32.89
N SER A 444 23.53 76.26 33.20
CA SER A 444 23.37 77.12 34.37
C SER A 444 22.88 76.34 35.58
N ILE A 445 23.53 76.52 36.72
CA ILE A 445 23.13 75.92 38.00
C ILE A 445 23.07 76.96 39.12
N ASN A 446 22.06 76.82 39.98
CA ASN A 446 21.98 77.60 41.21
C ASN A 446 23.10 77.16 42.17
N LYS A 447 23.83 78.13 42.74
CA LYS A 447 24.92 77.89 43.69
C LYS A 447 24.52 76.97 44.86
N ASN A 448 23.32 77.14 45.42
CA ASN A 448 22.84 76.32 46.53
C ASN A 448 22.56 74.88 46.09
N THR A 449 22.08 74.67 44.87
CA THR A 449 21.83 73.34 44.30
C THR A 449 23.14 72.60 44.04
N LEU A 450 24.16 73.29 43.53
CA LEU A 450 25.50 72.72 43.36
C LEU A 450 26.09 72.27 44.70
N LEU A 451 26.01 73.13 45.73
CA LEU A 451 26.47 72.81 47.08
C LEU A 451 25.66 71.68 47.74
N ALA A 452 24.35 71.60 47.49
CA ALA A 452 23.49 70.56 48.04
C ALA A 452 23.73 69.19 47.39
N ALA A 453 24.00 69.15 46.08
CA ALA A 453 24.30 67.90 45.39
C ALA A 453 25.59 67.26 45.91
N ASN A 454 26.62 68.09 46.17
CA ASN A 454 27.92 67.74 46.78
C ASN A 454 28.67 66.53 46.17
N ALA A 455 28.19 65.96 45.07
CA ALA A 455 28.70 64.74 44.49
C ALA A 455 28.48 64.67 42.98
N ILE A 456 29.39 63.95 42.32
CA ILE A 456 29.28 63.56 40.92
C ILE A 456 28.69 62.15 40.87
N ILE A 457 27.58 61.98 40.15
CA ILE A 457 26.89 60.71 40.01
C ILE A 457 26.90 60.33 38.52
N PRO A 458 27.52 59.19 38.15
CA PRO A 458 27.41 58.66 36.79
C PRO A 458 26.01 58.08 36.55
N SER A 459 25.42 58.40 35.40
CA SER A 459 24.10 57.91 34.99
C SER A 459 24.16 57.29 33.59
N MET A 460 23.33 56.26 33.36
CA MET A 460 23.11 55.62 32.05
C MET A 460 21.61 55.49 31.81
N LYS A 461 21.00 56.56 31.28
CA LYS A 461 19.54 56.62 31.08
C LYS A 461 19.05 55.70 29.95
N ASP A 462 19.90 55.43 28.96
CA ASP A 462 19.55 54.66 27.75
C ASP A 462 20.09 53.22 27.76
N PHE A 463 20.55 52.70 28.91
CA PHE A 463 21.12 51.35 29.00
C PHE A 463 20.17 50.39 29.72
N GLU A 464 19.92 49.23 29.11
CA GLU A 464 18.87 48.31 29.56
C GLU A 464 19.24 47.43 30.77
N PHE A 465 20.49 47.50 31.24
CA PHE A 465 20.94 46.74 32.41
C PHE A 465 21.08 47.63 33.63
N ASP A 466 20.66 47.11 34.78
CA ASP A 466 20.86 47.75 36.08
C ASP A 466 22.31 47.57 36.54
N LEU A 467 23.13 48.62 36.40
CA LEU A 467 24.46 48.65 36.99
C LEU A 467 24.85 50.04 37.51
N TYR A 468 25.83 50.04 38.42
CA TYR A 468 26.32 51.24 39.07
C TYR A 468 27.80 51.44 38.78
N PHE A 469 28.18 52.70 38.54
CA PHE A 469 29.56 53.12 38.41
C PHE A 469 29.95 53.96 39.63
N GLU A 470 31.12 53.68 40.19
CA GLU A 470 31.65 54.40 41.35
C GLU A 470 32.73 55.40 40.89
N VAL A 471 32.56 56.68 41.18
CA VAL A 471 33.59 57.71 40.90
C VAL A 471 34.71 57.60 41.93
N LYS A 472 35.94 57.44 41.46
CA LYS A 472 37.15 57.31 42.28
C LYS A 472 37.90 58.63 42.46
N SER A 473 37.85 59.54 41.48
CA SER A 473 38.48 60.85 41.58
C SER A 473 37.94 61.80 40.52
N PHE A 474 38.10 63.10 40.75
CA PHE A 474 37.89 64.15 39.76
C PHE A 474 38.66 65.42 40.12
N THR A 475 38.81 66.31 39.15
CA THR A 475 39.43 67.62 39.31
C THR A 475 38.40 68.71 39.03
N MET A 476 38.17 69.61 39.99
CA MET A 476 37.41 70.84 39.78
C MET A 476 38.37 71.97 39.44
N ALA A 477 38.07 72.73 38.40
CA ALA A 477 38.80 73.93 38.03
C ALA A 477 37.86 75.12 37.82
N THR A 478 38.35 76.31 38.18
CA THR A 478 37.68 77.58 37.94
C THR A 478 38.73 78.65 37.66
N ILE A 479 38.32 79.74 37.02
CA ILE A 479 39.17 80.93 36.84
C ILE A 479 38.89 81.92 37.96
N ILE A 480 39.91 82.29 38.73
CA ILE A 480 39.83 83.33 39.76
C ILE A 480 40.99 84.31 39.53
N GLY A 481 40.68 85.60 39.36
CA GLY A 481 41.72 86.63 39.15
C GLY A 481 42.51 86.52 37.84
N GLY A 482 42.07 85.67 36.90
CA GLY A 482 42.77 85.39 35.64
C GLY A 482 43.54 84.07 35.64
N ASP A 483 43.75 83.46 36.81
CA ASP A 483 44.49 82.20 36.96
C ASP A 483 43.55 80.98 36.98
N TRP A 484 44.01 79.88 36.38
CA TRP A 484 43.34 78.57 36.40
C TRP A 484 43.67 77.85 37.71
N ILE A 485 42.66 77.60 38.54
CA ILE A 485 42.85 76.96 39.85
C ILE A 485 42.28 75.53 39.82
N PRO A 486 43.11 74.50 39.56
CA PRO A 486 42.68 73.11 39.63
C PRO A 486 42.75 72.59 41.07
N LYS A 487 41.72 71.87 41.50
CA LYS A 487 41.65 71.15 42.76
C LYS A 487 41.22 69.73 42.48
N SER A 488 41.96 68.75 42.98
CA SER A 488 41.64 67.33 42.79
C SER A 488 41.15 66.74 44.11
N THR A 489 40.20 65.82 44.02
CA THR A 489 39.70 65.06 45.17
C THR A 489 39.62 63.57 44.87
N ARG A 490 39.60 62.76 45.93
CA ARG A 490 39.37 61.31 45.85
C ARG A 490 37.95 61.02 46.32
N GLY A 491 37.28 60.10 45.63
CA GLY A 491 35.87 59.80 45.80
C GLY A 491 34.98 60.64 44.89
N ASN A 492 33.68 60.52 45.11
CA ASN A 492 32.63 61.16 44.30
C ASN A 492 32.17 62.51 44.87
N THR A 493 32.65 62.94 46.05
CA THR A 493 32.22 64.15 46.75
C THR A 493 33.20 65.32 46.65
N PHE A 494 32.72 66.56 46.81
CA PHE A 494 33.58 67.75 46.81
C PHE A 494 34.47 67.81 48.07
N SER A 495 35.70 68.27 47.91
CA SER A 495 36.58 68.59 49.05
C SER A 495 36.16 69.90 49.72
N GLU A 496 36.57 70.11 50.97
CA GLU A 496 36.28 71.36 51.70
C GLU A 496 36.80 72.60 50.95
N GLU A 497 37.96 72.49 50.30
CA GLU A 497 38.50 73.55 49.46
C GLU A 497 37.60 73.87 48.26
N MET A 498 37.08 72.85 47.58
CA MET A 498 36.13 73.03 46.47
C MET A 498 34.84 73.70 46.95
N ILE A 499 34.29 73.24 48.07
CA ILE A 499 33.08 73.79 48.68
C ILE A 499 33.27 75.27 49.01
N ASN A 500 34.42 75.65 49.59
CA ASN A 500 34.73 77.04 49.91
C ASN A 500 34.85 77.92 48.66
N ILE A 501 35.47 77.40 47.59
CA ILE A 501 35.56 78.09 46.30
C ILE A 501 34.16 78.30 45.70
N ILE A 502 33.31 77.27 45.71
CA ILE A 502 31.94 77.35 45.20
C ILE A 502 31.10 78.33 46.03
N ARG A 503 31.23 78.33 47.36
CA ARG A 503 30.48 79.22 48.27
C ARG A 503 30.77 80.69 47.98
N ASN A 504 32.04 81.01 47.69
CA ASN A 504 32.53 82.34 47.37
C ASN A 504 32.43 82.69 45.87
N ALA A 505 31.82 81.82 45.06
CA ALA A 505 31.68 82.04 43.62
C ALA A 505 30.80 83.26 43.32
N LYS A 506 31.21 84.04 42.30
CA LYS A 506 30.44 85.17 41.78
C LYS A 506 29.44 84.68 40.72
N ARG A 507 28.41 85.50 40.49
CA ARG A 507 27.45 85.30 39.41
C ARG A 507 28.17 85.16 38.07
N LYS A 508 27.75 84.22 37.23
CA LYS A 508 28.34 83.86 35.92
C LYS A 508 29.74 83.23 35.97
N GLN A 509 30.23 82.84 37.14
CA GLN A 509 31.49 82.11 37.25
C GLN A 509 31.31 80.67 36.73
N LYS A 510 32.30 80.19 35.96
CA LYS A 510 32.30 78.84 35.36
C LYS A 510 33.15 77.88 36.18
N PHE A 511 32.61 76.69 36.40
CA PHE A 511 33.27 75.56 37.01
C PHE A 511 33.38 74.42 36.00
N PHE A 512 34.58 73.88 35.88
CA PHE A 512 34.91 72.75 35.03
C PHE A 512 35.23 71.57 35.94
N PHE A 513 34.51 70.47 35.81
CA PHE A 513 34.86 69.22 36.46
C PHE A 513 35.42 68.29 35.40
N GLU A 514 36.71 68.01 35.50
CA GLU A 514 37.51 67.30 34.51
C GLU A 514 38.20 66.10 35.16
N ASN A 515 38.78 65.23 34.34
CA ASN A 515 39.49 64.02 34.79
C ASN A 515 38.65 63.15 35.74
N ILE A 516 37.34 63.06 35.50
CA ILE A 516 36.42 62.25 36.31
C ILE A 516 36.71 60.78 36.04
N GLN A 517 37.30 60.08 37.00
CA GLN A 517 37.60 58.66 36.90
C GLN A 517 36.51 57.83 37.59
N ALA A 518 35.91 56.89 36.87
CA ALA A 518 34.91 55.97 37.41
C ALA A 518 35.25 54.50 37.13
N VAL A 519 34.82 53.61 38.03
CA VAL A 519 34.99 52.16 37.92
C VAL A 519 33.62 51.52 37.88
N GLY A 520 33.37 50.72 36.84
CA GLY A 520 32.15 49.90 36.71
C GLY A 520 32.34 48.48 37.25
N PRO A 521 31.32 47.62 37.15
CA PRO A 521 31.39 46.21 37.58
C PRO A 521 32.45 45.39 36.83
N GLU A 522 32.90 45.86 35.66
CA GLU A 522 34.06 45.30 34.96
C GLU A 522 35.40 45.52 35.71
N GLY A 523 35.45 46.35 36.76
CA GLY A 523 36.66 46.65 37.53
C GLY A 523 37.74 47.41 36.75
N ILE A 524 37.38 48.09 35.67
CA ILE A 524 38.29 48.91 34.85
C ILE A 524 37.96 50.39 35.08
N THR A 525 38.96 51.17 35.45
CA THR A 525 38.85 52.64 35.57
C THR A 525 38.73 53.28 34.20
N ARG A 526 37.78 54.21 34.06
CA ARG A 526 37.52 54.96 32.83
C ARG A 526 37.44 56.46 33.13
N THR A 527 37.86 57.28 32.17
CA THR A 527 37.67 58.73 32.24
C THR A 527 36.33 59.08 31.61
N LEU A 528 35.46 59.75 32.36
CA LEU A 528 34.13 60.17 31.92
C LEU A 528 34.18 61.56 31.26
N ASN A 529 33.02 62.02 30.75
CA ASN A 529 32.86 63.37 30.21
C ASN A 529 33.17 64.45 31.25
N ALA A 530 33.70 65.59 30.80
CA ALA A 530 33.78 66.78 31.63
C ALA A 530 32.38 67.37 31.90
N ILE A 531 32.23 68.08 33.02
CA ILE A 531 31.01 68.77 33.41
C ILE A 531 31.30 70.27 33.47
N ASN A 532 30.50 71.07 32.76
CA ASN A 532 30.74 72.50 32.60
C ASN A 532 29.55 73.31 33.13
N LEU A 533 29.64 73.80 34.36
CA LEU A 533 28.54 74.50 35.04
C LEU A 533 28.85 75.99 35.20
N THR A 534 27.84 76.82 34.98
CA THR A 534 27.90 78.28 35.21
C THR A 534 26.97 78.64 36.36
N ILE A 535 27.45 79.43 37.31
CA ILE A 535 26.61 79.92 38.41
C ILE A 535 25.64 80.99 37.92
N ASP A 536 24.35 80.78 38.18
CA ASP A 536 23.24 81.69 37.81
C ASP A 536 23.24 83.06 38.48
#